data_AF-A0A834G696-F1
#
_entry.id   AF-A0A834G696-F1
#
_cell.length_a   1.000
_cell.length_b   1.000
_cell.length_c   1.000
_cell.angle_alpha   90.00
_cell.angle_beta   90.00
_cell.angle_gamma   90.00
#
_symmetry.space_group_name_H-M   'P 1'
#
loop_
_entity.id
_entity.type
_entity.pdbx_description
1 polymer ?
#
loop_
_entity_poly.entity_id
_entity_poly.type
_entity_poly.pdbx_seq_one_letter_code
_entity_poly.pdbx_strand_id
1 'polypeptide(L)'
;MVAVTPLSLGYENMNGDMSAMIPKNTTIPTKIEREVTTFQDNQTSVGIYVLEGERTRAKDDNFLGEFTLDGFPPDLRGVPVINIHFDIDANGILNASAEDKTTGQKKKITITRGTLLKEEIEKMLLEAKKYKSEDEEHKKKVKAKNALEN
;
A
#
# COMPACT_ATOMS: atom_id res chain seq x y z
N MET A 1 25.53 -6.96 -9.03
CA MET A 1 24.24 -6.60 -9.66
C MET A 1 23.34 -6.13 -8.53
N VAL A 2 22.87 -4.89 -8.56
CA VAL A 2 21.95 -4.39 -7.54
C VAL A 2 20.55 -4.86 -7.94
N ALA A 3 19.90 -5.63 -7.07
CA ALA A 3 18.52 -6.04 -7.30
C ALA A 3 17.60 -4.84 -7.00
N VAL A 4 16.60 -4.63 -7.86
CA VAL A 4 15.66 -3.52 -7.72
C VAL A 4 14.22 -4.02 -7.86
N THR A 5 13.27 -3.30 -7.26
CA THR A 5 11.84 -3.58 -7.44
C THR A 5 11.40 -3.25 -8.88
N PRO A 6 10.75 -4.15 -9.63
CA PRO A 6 10.28 -3.84 -10.98
C PRO A 6 9.04 -2.92 -10.99
N LEU A 7 8.18 -3.01 -9.97
CA LEU A 7 6.96 -2.19 -9.80
C LEU A 7 6.92 -1.60 -8.39
N SER A 8 6.10 -0.57 -8.19
CA SER A 8 5.88 0.00 -6.85
C SER A 8 5.05 -0.94 -5.99
N LEU A 9 5.39 -1.01 -4.71
CA LEU A 9 4.69 -1.79 -3.70
C LEU A 9 4.01 -0.83 -2.73
N GLY A 10 2.76 -1.10 -2.41
CA GLY A 10 1.96 -0.23 -1.56
C GLY A 10 0.75 -0.95 -0.97
N TYR A 11 -0.13 -0.15 -0.39
CA TYR A 11 -1.39 -0.62 0.16
C TYR A 11 -2.56 0.23 -0.35
N GLU A 12 -3.76 -0.32 -0.31
CA GLU A 12 -4.99 0.42 -0.61
C GLU A 12 -5.29 1.44 0.49
N ASN A 13 -5.44 2.71 0.13
CA ASN A 13 -5.98 3.71 1.05
C ASN A 13 -7.50 3.80 0.92
N MET A 14 -8.09 4.63 1.77
CA MET A 14 -9.54 4.70 1.91
C MET A 14 -10.28 5.39 0.77
N ASN A 15 -9.54 6.04 -0.12
CA ASN A 15 -10.09 6.58 -1.35
C ASN A 15 -10.16 5.51 -2.46
N GLY A 16 -9.74 4.27 -2.18
CA GLY A 16 -9.56 3.22 -3.19
C GLY A 16 -8.35 3.48 -4.09
N ASP A 17 -7.41 4.32 -3.64
CA ASP A 17 -6.20 4.64 -4.36
C ASP A 17 -5.00 3.87 -3.78
N MET A 18 -4.05 3.54 -4.65
CA MET A 18 -2.82 2.86 -4.28
C MET A 18 -1.86 3.85 -3.61
N SER A 19 -1.51 3.53 -2.36
CA SER A 19 -0.53 4.28 -1.57
C SER A 19 0.82 3.59 -1.64
N ALA A 20 1.63 3.98 -2.62
CA ALA A 20 2.99 3.48 -2.78
C ALA A 20 3.84 3.76 -1.52
N MET A 21 4.46 2.70 -1.00
CA MET A 21 5.43 2.76 0.09
C MET A 21 6.86 2.55 -0.43
N ILE A 22 7.07 1.56 -1.30
CA ILE A 22 8.35 1.29 -1.95
C ILE A 22 8.16 1.56 -3.45
N PRO A 23 8.73 2.65 -4.00
CA PRO A 23 8.57 2.94 -5.42
C PRO A 23 9.28 1.91 -6.30
N LYS A 24 8.92 1.82 -7.58
CA LYS A 24 9.67 1.01 -8.55
C LYS A 24 11.12 1.46 -8.66
N ASN A 25 11.96 0.54 -9.10
CA ASN A 25 13.41 0.67 -9.21
C ASN A 25 14.10 1.01 -7.88
N THR A 26 13.47 0.69 -6.74
CA THR A 26 14.11 0.83 -5.43
C THR A 26 15.07 -0.33 -5.20
N THR A 27 16.26 -0.02 -4.71
CA THR A 27 17.29 -1.02 -4.36
C THR A 27 16.81 -1.88 -3.19
N ILE A 28 16.93 -3.21 -3.32
CA ILE A 28 16.62 -4.16 -2.25
C ILE A 28 17.93 -4.72 -1.65
N PRO A 29 17.97 -5.03 -0.35
CA PRO A 29 16.87 -4.97 0.63
C PRO A 29 16.52 -3.53 1.04
N THR A 30 15.24 -3.28 1.32
CA THR A 30 14.77 -1.98 1.85
C THR A 30 13.59 -2.16 2.80
N LYS A 31 13.47 -1.26 3.77
CA LYS A 31 12.38 -1.24 4.75
C LYS A 31 11.84 0.18 4.86
N ILE A 32 10.53 0.31 4.70
CA ILE A 32 9.81 1.59 4.80
C ILE A 32 8.65 1.40 5.77
N GLU A 33 8.39 2.41 6.58
CA GLU A 33 7.26 2.46 7.50
C GLU A 33 6.42 3.73 7.27
N ARG A 34 5.12 3.66 7.56
CA ARG A 34 4.19 4.78 7.44
C ARG A 34 3.11 4.66 8.50
N GLU A 35 2.90 5.76 9.21
CA GLU A 35 1.80 5.91 10.14
C GLU A 35 0.51 6.24 9.38
N VAL A 36 -0.54 5.49 9.69
CA VAL A 36 -1.91 5.73 9.23
C VAL A 36 -2.83 5.76 10.45
N THR A 37 -4.02 6.30 10.30
CA THR A 37 -5.02 6.35 11.37
C THR A 37 -6.29 5.64 10.96
N THR A 38 -7.21 5.41 11.90
CA THR A 38 -8.58 4.98 11.56
C THR A 38 -9.34 6.10 10.86
N PHE A 39 -10.35 5.72 10.10
CA PHE A 39 -11.15 6.65 9.31
C PHE A 39 -12.62 6.66 9.73
N GLN A 40 -13.06 5.64 10.46
CA GLN A 40 -14.38 5.57 11.06
C GLN A 40 -14.29 5.66 12.57
N ASP A 41 -15.24 6.36 13.19
CA ASP A 41 -15.40 6.38 14.63
C ASP A 41 -15.78 4.98 15.13
N ASN A 42 -15.21 4.58 16.26
CA ASN A 42 -15.36 3.24 16.85
C ASN A 42 -14.91 2.10 15.93
N GLN A 43 -14.01 2.38 14.98
CA GLN A 43 -13.35 1.35 14.21
C GLN A 43 -12.51 0.47 15.16
N THR A 44 -12.65 -0.85 15.06
CA THR A 44 -11.92 -1.83 15.89
C THR A 44 -11.08 -2.79 15.05
N SER A 45 -11.17 -2.67 13.72
CA SER A 45 -10.38 -3.42 12.76
C SER A 45 -10.04 -2.59 11.52
N VAL A 46 -8.87 -2.84 10.94
CA VAL A 46 -8.40 -2.25 9.67
C VAL A 46 -7.93 -3.38 8.76
N GLY A 47 -8.55 -3.48 7.58
CA GLY A 47 -8.07 -4.32 6.50
C GLY A 47 -6.95 -3.62 5.74
N ILE A 48 -5.79 -4.27 5.60
CA ILE A 48 -4.69 -3.79 4.78
C ILE A 48 -4.59 -4.68 3.54
N TYR A 49 -4.88 -4.08 2.39
CA TYR A 49 -4.74 -4.72 1.08
C TYR A 49 -3.38 -4.34 0.51
N VAL A 50 -2.51 -5.33 0.30
CA VAL A 50 -1.17 -5.16 -0.26
C VAL A 50 -1.24 -5.32 -1.77
N LEU A 51 -0.71 -4.32 -2.47
CA LEU A 51 -0.81 -4.16 -3.92
C LEU A 51 0.57 -3.93 -4.54
N GLU A 52 0.69 -4.31 -5.80
CA GLU A 52 1.83 -4.03 -6.65
C GLU A 52 1.38 -3.43 -7.98
N GLY A 53 1.95 -2.30 -8.35
CA GLY A 53 1.62 -1.65 -9.62
C GLY A 53 2.08 -0.21 -9.69
N GLU A 54 1.56 0.52 -10.67
CA GLU A 54 1.99 1.88 -11.03
C GLU A 54 0.81 2.80 -11.35
N ARG A 55 -0.43 2.31 -11.20
CA ARG A 55 -1.64 3.10 -11.43
C ARG A 55 -2.03 3.80 -10.14
N THR A 56 -2.93 4.78 -10.24
CA THR A 56 -3.35 5.54 -9.04
C THR A 56 -4.43 4.77 -8.28
N ARG A 57 -5.27 4.02 -8.98
CA ARG A 57 -6.39 3.29 -8.39
C ARG A 57 -5.97 1.88 -8.02
N ALA A 58 -6.27 1.47 -6.79
CA ALA A 58 -5.91 0.15 -6.27
C ALA A 58 -6.50 -1.01 -7.09
N LYS A 59 -7.74 -0.86 -7.57
CA LYS A 59 -8.41 -1.86 -8.42
C LYS A 59 -7.73 -2.13 -9.77
N ASP A 60 -6.90 -1.19 -10.23
CA ASP A 60 -6.23 -1.24 -11.52
C ASP A 60 -4.78 -1.76 -11.37
N ASP A 61 -4.34 -2.03 -10.13
CA ASP A 61 -3.04 -2.63 -9.79
C ASP A 61 -3.18 -4.12 -9.45
N ASN A 62 -2.06 -4.83 -9.30
CA ASN A 62 -2.04 -6.24 -8.97
C ASN A 62 -2.19 -6.48 -7.46
N PHE A 63 -3.17 -7.28 -7.07
CA PHE A 63 -3.37 -7.68 -5.68
C PHE A 63 -2.39 -8.79 -5.28
N LEU A 64 -1.67 -8.57 -4.17
CA LEU A 64 -0.68 -9.51 -3.65
C LEU A 64 -1.19 -10.29 -2.44
N GLY A 65 -2.01 -9.66 -1.59
CA GLY A 65 -2.55 -10.28 -0.40
C GLY A 65 -3.19 -9.26 0.53
N GLU A 66 -3.96 -9.72 1.50
CA GLU A 66 -4.59 -8.89 2.50
C GLU A 66 -4.37 -9.45 3.90
N PHE A 67 -4.41 -8.56 4.90
CA PHE A 67 -4.47 -8.96 6.29
C PHE A 67 -5.26 -7.93 7.09
N THR A 68 -5.98 -8.40 8.09
CA THR A 68 -6.76 -7.54 8.98
C THR A 68 -6.03 -7.40 10.31
N LEU A 69 -5.81 -6.16 10.72
CA LEU A 69 -5.43 -5.82 12.09
C LEU A 69 -6.70 -5.55 12.87
N ASP A 70 -6.99 -6.37 13.87
CA ASP A 70 -8.18 -6.28 14.71
C ASP A 70 -7.81 -6.16 16.19
N GLY A 71 -8.79 -5.76 17.02
CA GLY A 71 -8.70 -5.83 18.48
C GLY A 71 -8.25 -4.54 19.16
N PHE A 72 -8.12 -3.41 18.44
CA PHE A 72 -7.84 -2.11 19.08
C PHE A 72 -9.14 -1.50 19.64
N PRO A 73 -9.07 -0.74 20.75
CA PRO A 73 -10.25 -0.18 21.41
C PRO A 73 -11.03 0.77 20.49
N PRO A 74 -12.37 0.79 20.58
CA PRO A 74 -13.17 1.75 19.82
C PRO A 74 -12.86 3.17 20.30
N ASP A 75 -12.39 4.00 19.38
CA ASP A 75 -12.05 5.40 19.64
C ASP A 75 -12.52 6.28 18.47
N LEU A 76 -12.43 7.59 18.64
CA LEU A 76 -12.72 8.55 17.56
C LEU A 76 -11.79 8.32 16.37
N ARG A 77 -12.28 8.61 15.17
CA ARG A 77 -11.46 8.57 13.95
C ARG A 77 -10.21 9.43 14.14
N GLY A 78 -9.07 8.97 13.62
CA GLY A 78 -7.81 9.72 13.71
C GLY A 78 -7.03 9.57 15.03
N VAL A 79 -7.61 8.96 16.08
CA VAL A 79 -6.93 8.76 17.38
C VAL A 79 -6.05 7.50 17.38
N PRO A 80 -6.54 6.31 16.97
CA PRO A 80 -5.69 5.14 16.85
C PRO A 80 -4.67 5.31 15.73
N VAL A 81 -3.39 5.14 16.07
CA VAL A 81 -2.26 5.25 15.13
C VAL A 81 -1.72 3.86 14.82
N ILE A 82 -1.80 3.49 13.56
CA ILE A 82 -1.37 2.19 13.03
C ILE A 82 -0.12 2.42 12.19
N ASN A 83 0.97 1.75 12.52
CA ASN A 83 2.21 1.81 11.77
C ASN A 83 2.30 0.63 10.80
N ILE A 84 2.20 0.94 9.51
CA ILE A 84 2.36 -0.02 8.43
C ILE A 84 3.84 -0.08 8.06
N HIS A 85 4.40 -1.28 7.97
CA HIS A 85 5.78 -1.54 7.59
C HIS A 85 5.81 -2.44 6.36
N PHE A 86 6.63 -2.07 5.39
CA PHE A 86 6.94 -2.86 4.20
C PHE A 86 8.43 -3.12 4.19
N ASP A 87 8.79 -4.39 4.28
CA ASP A 87 10.16 -4.90 4.29
C ASP A 87 10.34 -5.82 3.10
N ILE A 88 11.29 -5.52 2.22
CA ILE A 88 11.66 -6.40 1.11
C ILE A 88 13.10 -6.86 1.29
N ASP A 89 13.27 -8.17 1.34
CA ASP A 89 14.56 -8.80 1.54
C ASP A 89 15.36 -8.90 0.22
N ALA A 90 16.65 -9.24 0.30
CA ALA A 90 17.52 -9.49 -0.84
C ALA A 90 16.98 -10.55 -1.83
N ASN A 91 16.14 -11.48 -1.35
CA ASN A 91 15.47 -12.48 -2.18
C ASN A 91 14.21 -11.96 -2.90
N GLY A 92 13.80 -10.70 -2.66
CA GLY A 92 12.56 -10.13 -3.20
C GLY A 92 11.30 -10.60 -2.48
N ILE A 93 11.43 -11.24 -1.32
CA ILE A 93 10.29 -11.59 -0.45
C ILE A 93 9.82 -10.31 0.26
N LEU A 94 8.53 -9.98 0.12
CA LEU A 94 7.92 -8.84 0.77
C LEU A 94 7.26 -9.28 2.09
N ASN A 95 7.63 -8.64 3.19
CA ASN A 95 6.95 -8.72 4.46
C ASN A 95 6.19 -7.41 4.69
N ALA A 96 4.86 -7.48 4.66
CA ALA A 96 4.01 -6.36 5.03
C ALA A 96 3.46 -6.60 6.43
N SER A 97 3.53 -5.61 7.31
CA SER A 97 2.99 -5.71 8.67
C SER A 97 2.34 -4.41 9.12
N ALA A 98 1.30 -4.50 9.93
CA ALA A 98 0.71 -3.35 10.61
C ALA A 98 0.78 -3.56 12.12
N GLU A 99 1.11 -2.51 12.85
CA GLU A 99 1.17 -2.49 14.30
C GLU A 99 0.35 -1.32 14.84
N ASP A 100 -0.57 -1.58 15.75
CA ASP A 100 -1.28 -0.52 16.47
C ASP A 100 -0.39 0.00 17.60
N LYS A 101 -0.09 1.31 17.61
CA LYS A 101 0.78 1.93 18.61
C LYS A 101 0.18 1.95 20.01
N THR A 102 -1.15 1.90 20.12
CA THR A 102 -1.84 2.00 21.42
C THR A 102 -1.84 0.66 22.16
N THR A 103 -2.17 -0.43 21.47
CA THR A 103 -2.30 -1.78 22.05
C THR A 103 -1.07 -2.64 21.84
N GLY A 104 -0.16 -2.28 20.92
CA GLY A 104 1.00 -3.09 20.53
C GLY A 104 0.62 -4.34 19.72
N GLN A 105 -0.63 -4.45 19.29
CA GLN A 105 -1.07 -5.55 18.44
C GLN A 105 -0.45 -5.41 17.06
N LYS A 106 0.07 -6.53 16.55
CA LYS A 106 0.71 -6.59 15.24
C LYS A 106 0.18 -7.75 14.41
N LYS A 107 -0.01 -7.48 13.13
CA LYS A 107 -0.33 -8.49 12.12
C LYS A 107 0.62 -8.33 10.96
N LYS A 108 1.01 -9.45 10.36
CA LYS A 108 1.92 -9.45 9.21
C LYS A 108 1.52 -10.52 8.22
N ILE A 109 1.87 -10.27 6.96
CA ILE A 109 1.79 -11.21 5.87
C ILE A 109 3.16 -11.27 5.18
N THR A 110 3.58 -12.49 4.83
CA THR A 110 4.76 -12.72 4.02
C THR A 110 4.30 -13.08 2.62
N ILE A 111 4.68 -12.26 1.64
CA ILE A 111 4.30 -12.36 0.25
C ILE A 111 5.56 -12.73 -0.53
N THR A 112 5.60 -13.97 -0.99
CA THR A 112 6.60 -14.40 -1.97
C THR A 112 6.14 -13.93 -3.33
N ARG A 113 6.88 -12.99 -3.91
CA ARG A 113 6.58 -12.51 -5.26
C ARG A 113 6.71 -13.68 -6.23
N GLY A 114 5.58 -14.12 -6.80
CA GLY A 114 5.61 -14.97 -7.97
C GLY A 114 6.37 -14.24 -9.08
N THR A 115 7.12 -14.96 -9.90
CA THR A 115 7.68 -14.39 -11.13
C THR A 115 6.52 -13.99 -12.05
N LEU A 116 6.03 -12.76 -11.90
CA LEU A 116 5.30 -12.10 -12.98
C LEU A 116 6.19 -12.20 -14.21
N LEU A 117 5.63 -12.68 -15.31
CA LEU A 117 6.34 -12.69 -16.57
C LEU A 117 6.73 -11.25 -16.90
N LYS A 118 7.93 -11.06 -17.46
CA LYS A 118 8.40 -9.71 -17.84
C LYS A 118 7.38 -9.00 -18.73
N GLU A 119 6.70 -9.76 -19.58
CA GLU A 119 5.64 -9.28 -20.47
C GLU A 119 4.46 -8.65 -19.69
N GLU A 120 4.05 -9.24 -18.57
CA GLU A 120 2.99 -8.68 -17.72
C GLU A 120 3.44 -7.40 -17.04
N ILE A 121 4.69 -7.35 -16.57
CA ILE A 121 5.28 -6.14 -15.99
C ILE A 121 5.32 -5.01 -17.04
N GLU A 122 5.77 -5.31 -18.25
CA GLU A 122 5.81 -4.35 -19.35
C GLU A 122 4.42 -3.87 -19.75
N LYS A 123 3.44 -4.77 -19.80
CA LYS A 123 2.04 -4.43 -20.05
C LYS A 123 1.50 -3.49 -18.99
N MET A 124 1.70 -3.78 -17.70
CA MET A 124 1.27 -2.90 -16.60
C MET A 124 1.94 -1.52 -16.68
N LEU A 125 3.23 -1.46 -17.04
CA LEU A 125 3.94 -0.19 -17.23
C LEU A 125 3.42 0.60 -18.44
N LEU A 126 3.06 -0.07 -19.53
CA LEU A 126 2.45 0.54 -20.71
C LEU A 126 1.05 1.08 -20.39
N GLU A 127 0.25 0.31 -19.67
CA GLU A 127 -1.08 0.74 -19.22
C GLU A 127 -0.98 1.95 -18.29
N ALA A 128 -0.09 1.92 -17.29
CA ALA A 128 0.15 3.06 -16.41
C ALA A 128 0.59 4.31 -17.19
N LYS A 129 1.41 4.17 -18.23
CA LYS A 129 1.78 5.30 -19.11
C LYS A 129 0.59 5.81 -19.93
N LYS A 130 -0.24 4.90 -20.46
CA LYS A 130 -1.43 5.23 -21.26
C LYS A 130 -2.46 6.00 -20.43
N TYR A 131 -2.70 5.54 -19.21
CA TYR A 131 -3.72 6.11 -18.32
C TYR A 131 -3.22 7.25 -17.42
N LYS A 132 -1.93 7.62 -17.55
CA LYS A 132 -1.29 8.66 -16.74
C LYS A 132 -2.10 9.97 -16.65
N SER A 133 -2.73 10.42 -17.73
CA SER A 133 -3.53 11.65 -17.71
C SER A 133 -4.79 11.50 -16.86
N GLU A 134 -5.50 10.37 -16.99
CA GLU A 134 -6.70 10.08 -16.20
C GLU A 134 -6.37 9.87 -14.72
N ASP A 135 -5.26 9.17 -14.46
CA ASP A 135 -4.70 8.96 -13.13
C ASP A 135 -4.35 10.30 -12.45
N GLU A 136 -3.72 11.24 -13.17
CA GLU A 136 -3.42 12.59 -12.67
C GLU A 136 -4.69 13.42 -12.39
N GLU A 137 -5.69 13.35 -13.27
CA GLU A 137 -6.98 14.02 -13.04
C GLU A 137 -7.72 13.45 -11.83
N HIS A 138 -7.71 12.13 -11.66
CA HIS A 138 -8.29 11.46 -10.49
C HIS A 138 -7.58 11.92 -9.21
N LYS A 139 -6.26 11.86 -9.20
CA LYS A 139 -5.44 12.27 -8.07
C LYS A 139 -5.68 13.73 -7.67
N LYS A 140 -5.85 14.63 -8.64
CA LYS A 140 -6.21 16.03 -8.38
C LYS A 140 -7.59 16.17 -7.73
N LYS A 141 -8.60 15.44 -8.23
CA LYS A 141 -9.96 15.44 -7.66
C LYS A 141 -9.95 14.90 -6.23
N VAL A 142 -9.29 13.77 -5.99
CA VAL A 142 -9.16 13.16 -4.66
C VAL A 142 -8.42 14.09 -3.70
N LYS A 143 -7.30 14.68 -4.14
CA LYS A 143 -6.54 15.64 -3.30
C LYS A 143 -7.37 16.87 -2.95
N ALA A 144 -8.16 17.39 -3.89
CA ALA A 144 -9.06 18.51 -3.63
C ALA A 144 -10.16 18.13 -2.62
N LYS A 145 -10.68 16.90 -2.69
CA LYS A 145 -11.68 16.40 -1.74
C LYS A 145 -11.09 16.23 -0.33
N ASN A 146 -9.94 15.57 -0.22
CA ASN A 146 -9.25 15.39 1.05
C ASN A 146 -8.86 16.73 1.71
N ALA A 147 -8.55 17.76 0.93
CA ALA A 147 -8.22 19.09 1.46
C ALA A 147 -9.45 19.85 2.02
N LEU A 148 -10.67 19.43 1.69
CA LEU A 148 -11.92 20.01 2.18
C LEU A 148 -12.51 19.23 3.37
N GLU A 149 -12.08 17.97 3.57
CA GLU A 149 -12.59 17.08 4.62
C GLU A 149 -11.69 17.04 5.88
N ASN A 150 -10.57 17.77 5.90
CA ASN A 150 -9.64 17.91 7.03
C ASN A 150 -9.66 19.32 7.62
#